data_AF-A0A935VV86-F1
#
_entry.id   AF-A0A935VV86-F1
#
_cell.length_a   1.000
_cell.length_b   1.000
_cell.length_c   1.000
_cell.angle_alpha   90.00
_cell.angle_beta   90.00
_cell.angle_gamma   90.00
#
_symmetry.space_group_name_H-M   'P 1'
#
loop_
_entity.id
_entity.type
_entity.pdbx_description
1 polymer ?
#
loop_
_entity_poly.entity_id
_entity_poly.type
_entity_poly.pdbx_seq_one_letter_code
_entity_poly.pdbx_strand_id
1 'polypeptide(L)'
;MAVIGIAIGWFAFRSNPLRKMPKILEQKWRLDELYNGYIVDPITKLSREGLWKGFDLGFIDGIVNGIGGFVMEAGNVVRGLQVGYVRSYAAVIVVGALIVVGYFIYYGLKLVS
;
A
#
# COMPACT_ATOMS: atom_id res chain seq x y z
N MET A 1 56.45 -16.67 19.69
CA MET A 1 55.06 -16.81 20.16
C MET A 1 54.10 -17.25 19.06
N ALA A 2 54.02 -16.56 17.91
CA ALA A 2 53.16 -16.97 16.79
C ALA A 2 53.51 -18.37 16.22
N VAL A 3 54.81 -18.67 16.04
CA VAL A 3 55.30 -19.97 15.55
C VAL A 3 54.93 -21.13 16.49
N ILE A 4 54.94 -20.86 17.81
CA ILE A 4 54.54 -21.83 18.82
C ILE A 4 53.04 -22.12 18.71
N GLY A 5 52.21 -21.08 18.51
CA GLY A 5 50.77 -21.24 18.28
C GLY A 5 50.45 -22.06 17.02
N ILE A 6 51.19 -21.85 15.93
CA ILE A 6 51.03 -22.61 14.69
C ILE A 6 51.47 -24.08 14.89
N ALA A 7 52.60 -24.31 15.56
CA ALA A 7 53.09 -25.66 15.85
C ALA A 7 52.11 -26.46 16.73
N ILE A 8 51.54 -25.82 17.76
CA ILE A 8 50.53 -26.42 18.64
C ILE A 8 49.24 -26.70 17.86
N GLY A 9 48.78 -25.76 17.03
CA GLY A 9 47.62 -25.94 16.17
C GLY A 9 47.78 -27.11 15.19
N TRP A 10 48.94 -27.18 14.51
CA TRP A 10 49.26 -28.29 13.62
C TRP A 10 49.23 -29.63 14.34
N PHE A 11 49.87 -29.74 15.51
CA PHE A 11 49.94 -30.99 16.26
C PHE A 11 48.57 -31.42 16.78
N ALA A 12 47.75 -30.48 17.26
CA ALA A 12 46.42 -30.74 17.78
C ALA A 12 45.41 -31.16 16.69
N PHE A 13 45.52 -30.61 15.47
CA PHE A 13 44.61 -30.89 14.35
C PHE A 13 45.08 -32.00 13.42
N ARG A 14 46.33 -32.46 13.52
CA ARG A 14 46.89 -33.56 12.68
C ARG A 14 46.11 -34.87 12.81
N SER A 15 45.65 -35.22 14.01
CA SER A 15 45.03 -36.52 14.28
C SER A 15 43.50 -36.51 14.23
N ASN A 16 42.86 -35.35 14.38
CA ASN A 16 41.40 -35.21 14.36
C ASN A 16 41.01 -33.84 13.76
N PRO A 17 40.97 -33.73 12.42
CA PRO A 17 40.66 -32.47 11.74
C PRO A 17 39.22 -31.99 12.01
N LEU A 18 38.31 -32.90 12.37
CA LEU A 18 36.90 -32.62 12.69
C LEU A 18 36.62 -32.66 14.20
N ARG A 19 37.57 -32.22 15.04
CA ARG A 19 37.36 -32.19 16.48
C ARG A 19 36.14 -31.31 16.79
N LYS A 20 35.06 -31.94 17.26
CA LYS A 20 33.78 -31.29 17.55
C LYS A 20 34.04 -30.09 18.46
N MET A 21 33.71 -28.90 17.99
CA MET A 21 33.95 -27.67 18.73
C MET A 21 33.18 -27.70 20.06
N PRO A 22 33.72 -27.08 21.13
CA PRO A 22 32.95 -26.86 22.34
C PRO A 22 31.69 -26.08 22.00
N LYS A 23 30.54 -26.52 22.53
CA LYS A 23 29.23 -25.90 22.25
C LYS A 23 29.20 -24.39 22.48
N ILE A 24 30.02 -23.87 23.40
CA ILE A 24 30.13 -22.43 23.70
C ILE A 24 30.72 -21.62 22.54
N LEU A 25 31.74 -22.18 21.85
CA LEU A 25 32.35 -21.57 20.66
C LEU A 25 31.42 -21.71 19.45
N GLU A 26 30.76 -22.85 19.34
CA GLU A 26 29.76 -23.13 18.28
C GLU A 26 28.54 -22.20 18.41
N GLN A 27 28.08 -21.94 19.63
CA GLN A 27 26.98 -21.02 19.93
C GLN A 27 27.42 -19.56 20.01
N LYS A 28 28.66 -19.21 19.64
CA LYS A 28 29.22 -17.85 19.72
C LYS A 28 28.83 -17.12 21.01
N TRP A 29 29.04 -17.77 22.16
CA TRP A 29 28.70 -17.21 23.47
C TRP A 29 27.22 -16.86 23.70
N ARG A 30 26.30 -17.32 22.83
CA ARG A 30 24.86 -17.01 22.85
C ARG A 30 24.55 -15.51 22.74
N LEU A 31 25.52 -14.71 22.32
CA LEU A 31 25.37 -13.27 22.08
C LEU A 31 24.40 -13.00 20.93
N ASP A 32 24.49 -13.82 19.88
CA ASP A 32 23.61 -13.72 18.71
C ASP A 32 22.14 -14.03 19.08
N GLU A 33 21.90 -15.01 19.96
CA GLU A 33 20.54 -15.34 20.45
C GLU A 33 19.96 -14.21 21.31
N LEU A 34 20.77 -13.60 22.17
CA LEU A 34 20.34 -12.49 23.01
C LEU A 34 20.01 -11.24 22.17
N TYR A 35 20.86 -10.90 21.21
CA TYR A 35 20.64 -9.77 20.31
C TYR A 35 19.40 -9.96 19.45
N ASN A 36 19.24 -11.15 18.86
CA ASN A 36 18.07 -11.45 18.04
C ASN A 36 16.78 -11.41 18.87
N GLY A 37 16.76 -12.01 20.07
CA GLY A 37 15.56 -12.07 20.91
C GLY A 37 15.17 -10.73 21.56
N TYR A 38 16.14 -9.91 21.99
CA TYR A 38 15.85 -8.65 22.69
C TYR A 38 15.75 -7.44 21.77
N ILE A 39 16.41 -7.44 20.62
CA ILE A 39 16.48 -6.27 19.73
C ILE A 39 15.76 -6.55 18.40
N VAL A 40 16.14 -7.61 17.68
CA VAL A 40 15.66 -7.83 16.30
C VAL A 40 14.20 -8.29 16.26
N ASP A 41 13.85 -9.31 17.04
CA ASP A 41 12.52 -9.91 17.10
C ASP A 41 11.41 -8.92 17.51
N PRO A 42 11.56 -8.09 18.57
CA PRO A 42 10.53 -7.12 18.91
C PRO A 42 10.36 -6.03 17.85
N ILE A 43 11.45 -5.57 17.22
CA ILE A 43 11.41 -4.56 16.15
C ILE A 43 10.69 -5.12 14.91
N THR A 44 11.03 -6.34 14.49
CA THR A 44 10.37 -6.98 13.35
C THR A 44 8.92 -7.33 13.62
N LYS A 45 8.55 -7.72 14.85
CA LYS A 45 7.15 -7.90 15.24
C LYS A 45 6.37 -6.59 15.21
N LEU A 46 6.89 -5.51 15.78
CA LEU A 46 6.29 -4.18 15.72
C LEU A 46 6.10 -3.70 14.28
N SER A 47 7.09 -3.93 13.41
CA SER A 47 7.01 -3.57 12.00
C SER A 47 5.93 -4.39 11.26
N ARG A 48 5.90 -5.72 11.45
CA ARG A 48 4.88 -6.58 10.82
C ARG A 48 3.47 -6.35 11.34
N GLU A 49 3.29 -6.10 12.64
CA GLU A 49 1.96 -5.98 13.24
C GLU A 49 1.45 -4.55 13.23
N GLY A 50 2.30 -3.56 13.46
CA GLY A 50 1.92 -2.15 13.48
C GLY A 50 1.86 -1.54 12.07
N LEU A 51 3.00 -1.54 11.37
CA LEU A 51 3.10 -0.89 10.05
C LEU A 51 2.36 -1.68 8.98
N TRP A 52 2.60 -2.99 8.85
CA TRP A 52 2.00 -3.73 7.75
C TRP A 52 0.49 -3.98 7.94
N LYS A 53 0.06 -4.51 9.09
CA LYS A 53 -1.37 -4.77 9.31
C LYS A 53 -2.20 -3.51 9.56
N GLY A 54 -1.64 -2.52 10.26
CA GLY A 54 -2.38 -1.28 10.56
C GLY A 54 -2.50 -0.35 9.36
N PHE A 55 -1.43 -0.19 8.58
CA PHE A 55 -1.42 0.74 7.45
C PHE A 55 -2.01 0.12 6.18
N ASP A 56 -1.60 -1.09 5.80
CA ASP A 56 -1.96 -1.65 4.49
C ASP A 56 -3.40 -2.18 4.49
N LEU A 57 -3.75 -3.05 5.45
CA LEU A 57 -5.08 -3.67 5.55
C LEU A 57 -6.17 -2.72 6.07
N GLY A 58 -5.79 -1.69 6.82
CA GLY A 58 -6.75 -0.75 7.40
C GLY A 58 -6.99 0.48 6.52
N PHE A 59 -5.91 1.15 6.14
CA PHE A 59 -5.98 2.45 5.48
C PHE A 59 -6.18 2.33 3.97
N ILE A 60 -5.38 1.50 3.30
CA ILE A 60 -5.45 1.36 1.83
C ILE A 60 -6.74 0.64 1.43
N ASP A 61 -7.03 -0.51 2.06
CA ASP A 61 -8.26 -1.26 1.80
C ASP A 61 -9.53 -0.44 2.14
N GLY A 62 -9.51 0.35 3.21
CA GLY A 62 -10.63 1.22 3.57
C GLY A 62 -10.90 2.32 2.52
N ILE A 63 -9.85 2.94 2.00
CA ILE A 63 -9.96 3.99 0.97
C ILE A 63 -10.44 3.39 -0.35
N VAL A 64 -9.86 2.26 -0.78
CA VAL A 64 -10.22 1.63 -2.05
C VAL A 64 -11.66 1.15 -2.04
N ASN A 65 -12.10 0.48 -0.97
CA ASN A 65 -13.49 0.04 -0.83
C ASN A 65 -14.45 1.24 -0.71
N GLY A 66 -14.06 2.32 -0.03
CA GLY A 66 -14.86 3.55 0.05
C GLY A 66 -15.05 4.24 -1.30
N ILE A 67 -13.97 4.38 -2.08
CA ILE A 67 -14.04 4.96 -3.43
C ILE A 67 -14.84 4.05 -4.37
N GLY A 68 -14.58 2.73 -4.32
CA GLY A 68 -15.31 1.75 -5.13
C GLY A 68 -16.82 1.76 -4.83
N GLY A 69 -17.19 1.79 -3.55
CA GLY A 69 -18.58 1.91 -3.10
C GLY A 69 -19.24 3.20 -3.59
N PHE A 70 -18.57 4.34 -3.42
CA PHE A 70 -19.07 5.63 -3.88
C PHE A 70 -19.31 5.68 -5.40
N VAL A 71 -18.36 5.15 -6.20
CA VAL A 71 -18.50 5.10 -7.66
C VAL A 71 -19.65 4.19 -8.08
N MET A 72 -19.84 3.06 -7.41
CA MET A 72 -20.97 2.16 -7.68
C MET A 72 -22.31 2.80 -7.31
N GLU A 73 -22.41 3.47 -6.15
CA GLU A 73 -23.61 4.20 -5.74
C GLU A 73 -23.94 5.34 -6.69
N ALA A 74 -22.94 6.16 -7.04
CA ALA A 74 -23.09 7.22 -8.03
C ALA A 74 -23.54 6.67 -9.38
N GLY A 75 -22.95 5.56 -9.83
CA GLY A 75 -23.34 4.85 -11.04
C GLY A 75 -24.78 4.34 -11.00
N ASN A 76 -25.25 3.84 -9.85
CA ASN A 76 -26.62 3.38 -9.66
C ASN A 76 -27.63 4.55 -9.67
N VAL A 77 -27.29 5.68 -9.06
CA VAL A 77 -28.10 6.91 -9.11
C VAL A 77 -28.22 7.43 -10.55
N VAL A 78 -27.08 7.54 -11.26
CA VAL A 78 -27.04 7.97 -12.66
C VAL A 78 -27.79 6.99 -13.57
N ARG A 79 -27.64 5.67 -13.33
CA ARG A 79 -28.36 4.65 -14.06
C ARG A 79 -29.86 4.75 -13.84
N GLY A 80 -30.32 4.98 -12.60
CA GLY A 80 -31.73 5.22 -12.27
C GLY A 80 -32.33 6.44 -13.00
N LEU A 81 -31.53 7.48 -13.23
CA LEU A 81 -31.92 8.63 -14.04
C LEU A 81 -31.98 8.32 -15.55
N GLN A 82 -31.24 7.31 -16.02
CA GLN A 82 -31.11 6.96 -17.44
C GLN A 82 -32.14 5.92 -17.95
N VAL A 83 -32.91 5.22 -17.11
CA VAL A 83 -33.71 4.04 -17.58
C VAL A 83 -34.99 4.36 -18.35
N GLY A 84 -35.41 5.63 -18.57
CA GLY A 84 -36.72 5.84 -19.21
C GLY A 84 -37.03 7.19 -19.84
N TYR A 85 -36.06 8.09 -19.98
CA TYR A 85 -36.35 9.48 -20.33
C TYR A 85 -36.05 9.89 -21.77
N VAL A 86 -36.04 8.96 -22.74
CA VAL A 86 -36.05 9.30 -24.18
C VAL A 86 -37.13 10.35 -24.50
N ARG A 87 -38.23 10.36 -23.73
CA ARG A 87 -39.34 11.31 -23.85
C ARG A 87 -39.09 12.72 -23.28
N SER A 88 -38.15 12.93 -22.34
CA SER A 88 -37.84 14.28 -21.81
C SER A 88 -36.65 14.95 -22.49
N TYR A 89 -35.84 14.24 -23.29
CA TYR A 89 -34.79 14.88 -24.08
C TYR A 89 -35.37 15.93 -25.03
N ALA A 90 -36.52 15.65 -25.66
CA ALA A 90 -37.19 16.61 -26.54
C ALA A 90 -37.57 17.90 -25.78
N ALA A 91 -38.10 17.79 -24.56
CA ALA A 91 -38.47 18.95 -23.75
C ALA A 91 -37.24 19.77 -23.34
N VAL A 92 -36.15 19.11 -22.91
CA VAL A 92 -34.89 19.78 -22.53
C VAL A 92 -34.25 20.47 -23.74
N ILE A 93 -34.25 19.83 -24.92
CA ILE A 93 -33.72 20.42 -26.16
C ILE A 93 -34.55 21.63 -26.58
N VAL A 94 -35.88 21.56 -26.52
CA VAL A 94 -36.76 22.68 -26.87
C VAL A 94 -36.57 23.86 -25.90
N VAL A 95 -36.52 23.60 -24.60
CA VAL A 95 -36.26 24.65 -23.60
C VAL A 95 -34.88 25.27 -23.79
N GLY A 96 -33.85 24.46 -24.03
CA GLY A 96 -32.49 24.93 -24.33
C GLY A 96 -32.44 25.80 -25.59
N ALA A 97 -33.10 25.37 -26.67
CA ALA A 97 -33.19 26.13 -27.91
C ALA A 97 -33.88 27.49 -27.70
N LEU A 98 -34.99 27.52 -26.95
CA LEU A 98 -35.69 28.77 -26.63
C LEU A 98 -34.83 29.74 -25.82
N ILE A 99 -34.05 29.25 -24.85
CA ILE A 99 -33.12 30.07 -24.07
C ILE A 99 -32.04 30.68 -24.97
N VAL A 100 -31.42 29.88 -25.84
CA VAL A 100 -30.38 30.34 -26.75
C VAL A 100 -30.94 31.39 -27.70
N VAL A 101 -32.08 31.13 -28.32
CA VAL A 101 -32.74 32.08 -29.23
C VAL A 101 -33.11 33.36 -28.49
N GLY A 102 -33.70 33.27 -27.30
CA GLY A 102 -34.03 34.44 -26.48
C GLY A 102 -32.81 35.27 -26.10
N TYR A 103 -31.70 34.62 -25.76
CA TYR A 103 -30.43 35.28 -25.47
C TYR A 103 -29.89 36.03 -26.70
N PHE A 104 -29.87 35.38 -27.86
CA PHE A 104 -29.43 36.00 -29.12
C PHE A 104 -30.31 37.19 -29.51
N ILE A 105 -31.63 37.08 -29.35
CA ILE A 105 -32.56 38.19 -29.63
C ILE A 105 -32.32 39.34 -28.66
N TYR A 106 -32.18 39.07 -27.36
CA TYR A 106 -31.94 40.11 -26.36
C TYR A 106 -30.64 40.87 -26.64
N TYR A 107 -29.55 40.15 -26.92
CA TYR A 107 -28.27 40.79 -27.26
C TYR A 107 -28.29 41.47 -28.63
N GLY A 108 -28.98 40.90 -29.61
CA GLY A 108 -29.14 41.49 -30.94
C GLY A 108 -29.96 42.78 -30.90
N LEU A 109 -31.06 42.82 -30.13
CA LEU A 109 -31.84 44.05 -29.92
C LEU A 109 -30.99 45.13 -29.25
N LYS A 110 -30.21 44.75 -28.24
CA LYS A 110 -29.32 45.66 -27.52
C LYS A 110 -28.15 46.19 -28.38
N LEU A 111 -27.81 45.49 -29.46
CA LEU A 111 -26.76 45.91 -30.41
C LEU A 111 -27.29 46.86 -31.49
N VAL A 112 -28.60 46.84 -31.74
CA VAL A 112 -29.30 47.64 -32.76
C VAL A 112 -29.93 48.91 -32.17
N SER A 113 -30.29 48.91 -30.88
CA SER A 113 -30.74 50.07 -30.10
C SER A 113 -29.58 50.86 -29.52
#